data_AF-A0A7C3UVU1-F1
#
_entry.id   AF-A0A7C3UVU1-F1
#
_cell.length_a   1.000
_cell.length_b   1.000
_cell.length_c   1.000
_cell.angle_alpha   90.00
_cell.angle_beta   90.00
_cell.angle_gamma   90.00
#
_symmetry.space_group_name_H-M   'P 1'
#
loop_
_entity.id
_entity.type
_entity.pdbx_description
1 polymer ?
#
loop_
_entity_poly.entity_id
_entity_poly.type
_entity_poly.pdbx_seq_one_letter_code
_entity_poly.pdbx_strand_id
1 'polypeptide(L)'
;MSTTASWYPGHMARARRLIRENLASVDVVVEVADARLPVTSRYPALAALVKGKRTLLVLNKADLADPGATAAALRRWQGEGQPGAAVDSRRGAGVAEAVRLLSEAGKTVRGRDVRC
;
A
#
# COMPACT_ATOMS: atom_id res chain seq x y z
N MET A 1 16.38 34.96 5.04
CA MET A 1 15.74 34.17 6.11
C MET A 1 15.21 32.89 5.47
N SER A 2 15.91 31.76 5.64
CA SER A 2 15.52 30.49 5.03
C SER A 2 14.31 29.92 5.78
N THR A 3 13.16 29.82 5.10
CA THR A 3 11.94 29.24 5.66
C THR A 3 12.10 27.73 5.71
N THR A 4 12.39 27.22 6.91
CA THR A 4 12.31 25.79 7.20
C THR A 4 10.90 25.30 6.87
N ALA A 5 10.79 24.41 5.88
CA ALA A 5 9.53 23.81 5.51
C ALA A 5 8.96 23.07 6.72
N SER A 6 7.94 23.65 7.35
CA SER A 6 7.26 23.01 8.49
C SER A 6 6.47 21.81 7.99
N TRP A 7 6.93 20.61 8.33
CA TRP A 7 6.34 19.33 7.91
C TRP A 7 4.88 19.15 8.38
N TYR A 8 4.42 19.93 9.37
CA TYR A 8 3.11 19.81 10.01
C TYR A 8 2.65 21.21 10.46
N PRO A 9 1.57 21.81 9.91
CA PRO A 9 0.28 21.18 9.57
C PRO A 9 -0.13 21.23 8.09
N GLY A 10 0.45 22.13 7.29
CA GLY A 10 0.01 22.39 5.91
C GLY A 10 0.32 21.26 4.92
N HIS A 11 1.51 20.67 5.02
CA HIS A 11 1.96 19.62 4.10
C HIS A 11 1.15 18.32 4.26
N MET A 12 0.89 17.87 5.49
CA MET A 12 0.05 16.71 5.74
C MET A 12 -1.42 16.94 5.35
N ALA A 13 -1.96 18.14 5.59
CA ALA A 13 -3.30 18.48 5.12
C ALA A 13 -3.40 18.43 3.59
N ARG A 14 -2.39 18.95 2.88
CA ARG A 14 -2.29 18.88 1.43
C ARG A 14 -2.18 17.44 0.93
N ALA A 15 -1.31 16.62 1.51
CA ALA A 15 -1.16 15.21 1.14
C ALA A 15 -2.47 14.43 1.31
N ARG A 16 -3.16 14.59 2.45
CA ARG A 16 -4.48 13.96 2.68
C ARG A 16 -5.54 14.42 1.70
N ARG A 17 -5.52 15.70 1.29
CA ARG A 17 -6.43 16.23 0.26
C ARG A 17 -6.15 15.59 -1.09
N LEU A 18 -4.88 15.56 -1.52
CA LEU A 18 -4.47 14.94 -2.79
C LEU A 18 -4.79 13.45 -2.84
N ILE A 19 -4.58 12.71 -1.75
CA ILE A 19 -4.97 11.30 -1.68
C ILE A 19 -6.48 11.17 -1.94
N ARG A 20 -7.31 11.93 -1.22
CA ARG A 20 -8.79 11.87 -1.39
C ARG A 20 -9.25 12.21 -2.79
N GLU A 21 -8.68 13.25 -3.41
CA GLU A 21 -9.02 13.67 -4.77
C GLU A 21 -8.69 12.56 -5.80
N ASN A 22 -7.55 11.89 -5.65
CA ASN A 22 -7.14 10.82 -6.57
C ASN A 22 -7.86 9.48 -6.33
N LEU A 23 -8.42 9.24 -5.13
CA LEU A 23 -9.09 7.97 -4.81
C LEU A 23 -10.34 7.72 -5.67
N ALA A 24 -10.99 8.77 -6.19
CA ALA A 24 -12.14 8.63 -7.07
C ALA A 24 -11.77 7.98 -8.42
N SER A 25 -10.55 8.20 -8.90
CA SER A 25 -10.08 7.78 -10.22
C SER A 25 -9.36 6.43 -10.23
N VAL A 26 -9.32 5.71 -9.11
CA VAL A 26 -8.59 4.44 -9.00
C VAL A 26 -9.47 3.31 -8.45
N ASP A 27 -9.24 2.10 -8.96
CA ASP A 27 -9.93 0.88 -8.54
C ASP A 27 -9.25 0.20 -7.34
N VAL A 28 -7.91 0.25 -7.33
CA VAL A 28 -7.06 -0.45 -6.37
C VAL A 28 -5.98 0.51 -5.86
N VAL A 29 -5.72 0.46 -4.56
CA VAL A 29 -4.67 1.22 -3.90
C VAL A 29 -3.51 0.28 -3.59
N VAL A 30 -2.28 0.70 -3.89
CA VAL A 30 -1.07 -0.01 -3.46
C VAL A 30 -0.46 0.76 -2.29
N GLU A 31 -0.50 0.16 -1.11
CA GLU A 31 0.18 0.67 0.07
C GLU A 31 1.60 0.10 0.10
N VAL A 32 2.60 0.96 -0.02
CA VAL A 32 4.01 0.56 0.05
C VAL A 32 4.57 0.88 1.43
N ALA A 33 5.07 -0.13 2.13
CA ALA A 33 5.65 -0.02 3.47
C ALA A 33 7.08 -0.62 3.50
N ASP A 34 7.85 -0.31 4.54
CA ASP A 34 9.21 -0.84 4.71
C ASP A 34 9.15 -2.20 5.42
N ALA A 35 9.69 -3.25 4.80
CA ALA A 35 9.65 -4.62 5.31
C ALA A 35 10.37 -4.77 6.65
N ARG A 36 11.34 -3.91 6.97
CA ARG A 36 12.07 -3.95 8.26
C ARG A 36 11.22 -3.46 9.43
N LEU A 37 10.22 -2.62 9.13
CA LEU A 37 9.36 -1.97 10.11
C LEU A 37 7.90 -2.02 9.62
N PRO A 38 7.33 -3.22 9.42
CA PRO A 38 6.13 -3.38 8.61
C PRO A 38 4.86 -2.87 9.31
N VAL A 39 4.91 -2.64 10.63
CA VAL A 39 3.81 -2.05 11.41
C VAL A 39 3.95 -0.53 11.50
N THR A 40 5.12 -0.01 11.85
CA THR A 40 5.32 1.42 12.16
C THR A 40 5.57 2.28 10.92
N SER A 41 6.03 1.70 9.82
CA SER A 41 6.22 2.43 8.55
C SER A 41 4.91 2.73 7.82
N ARG A 42 3.79 2.15 8.26
CA ARG A 42 2.46 2.35 7.68
C ARG A 42 1.80 3.61 8.23
N TYR A 43 0.88 4.19 7.46
CA TYR A 43 0.09 5.34 7.92
C TYR A 43 -1.19 4.86 8.62
N PRO A 44 -1.35 5.05 9.94
CA PRO A 44 -2.48 4.46 10.69
C PRO A 44 -3.86 4.91 10.19
N ALA A 45 -3.97 6.16 9.70
CA ALA A 45 -5.23 6.68 9.17
C ALA A 45 -5.47 6.34 7.69
N LEU A 46 -4.56 5.63 7.02
CA LEU A 46 -4.73 5.24 5.61
C LEU A 46 -5.95 4.35 5.44
N ALA A 47 -6.16 3.38 6.34
CA ALA A 47 -7.30 2.47 6.28
C ALA A 47 -8.65 3.21 6.26
N ALA A 48 -8.76 4.31 7.01
CA ALA A 48 -9.95 5.15 6.99
C ALA A 48 -10.08 5.96 5.69
N LEU A 49 -8.98 6.44 5.13
CA LEU A 49 -8.96 7.20 3.87
C LEU A 49 -9.31 6.34 2.66
N VAL A 50 -8.83 5.10 2.59
CA VAL A 50 -9.02 4.20 1.45
C VAL A 50 -10.20 3.25 1.63
N LYS A 51 -11.05 3.51 2.63
CA LYS A 51 -12.20 2.67 2.96
C LYS A 51 -13.09 2.43 1.72
N GLY A 52 -13.39 1.17 1.45
CA GLY A 52 -14.21 0.75 0.31
C GLY A 52 -13.43 0.51 -0.98
N LYS A 53 -12.14 0.85 -1.04
CA LYS A 53 -11.24 0.45 -2.13
C LYS A 53 -10.51 -0.84 -1.77
N ARG A 54 -10.14 -1.63 -2.78
CA ARG A 54 -9.21 -2.74 -2.57
C ARG A 54 -7.82 -2.20 -2.33
N THR A 55 -7.12 -2.75 -1.34
CA THR A 55 -5.75 -2.34 -1.00
C THR A 55 -4.81 -3.54 -1.07
N LEU A 56 -3.70 -3.38 -1.78
CA LEU A 56 -2.58 -4.32 -1.84
C LEU A 56 -1.44 -3.78 -0.97
N LEU A 57 -0.95 -4.58 -0.03
CA LEU A 57 0.23 -4.23 0.77
C LEU A 57 1.51 -4.69 0.09
N VAL A 58 2.45 -3.78 -0.14
CA VAL A 58 3.79 -4.09 -0.66
C VAL A 58 4.81 -3.78 0.41
N LEU A 59 5.47 -4.83 0.92
CA LEU A 59 6.59 -4.70 1.85
C LEU A 59 7.89 -4.57 1.05
N ASN A 60 8.33 -3.35 0.82
CA ASN A 60 9.55 -3.05 0.08
C ASN A 60 10.80 -3.19 0.97
N LYS A 61 11.98 -3.32 0.34
CA LYS A 61 13.27 -3.60 1.00
C LYS A 61 13.30 -4.94 1.71
N ALA A 62 12.62 -5.94 1.14
CA ALA A 62 12.60 -7.29 1.67
C ALA A 62 14.00 -7.93 1.75
N ASP A 63 14.95 -7.46 0.92
CA ASP A 63 16.36 -7.84 0.95
C ASP A 63 17.07 -7.48 2.27
N LEU A 64 16.59 -6.45 2.98
CA LEU A 64 17.17 -5.95 4.22
C LEU A 64 16.40 -6.38 5.47
N ALA A 65 15.27 -7.08 5.31
CA ALA A 65 14.40 -7.47 6.40
C ALA A 65 14.58 -8.96 6.74
N ASP A 66 14.23 -9.33 7.97
CA ASP A 66 14.17 -10.74 8.34
C ASP A 66 13.08 -11.46 7.50
N PRO A 67 13.43 -12.52 6.75
CA PRO A 67 12.46 -13.22 5.90
C PRO A 67 11.33 -13.87 6.69
N GLY A 68 11.60 -14.37 7.90
CA GLY A 68 10.61 -15.00 8.78
C GLY A 68 9.57 -14.00 9.27
N ALA A 69 10.02 -12.85 9.77
CA ALA A 69 9.19 -11.75 10.22
C ALA A 69 8.37 -11.16 9.07
N THR A 70 8.99 -10.97 7.89
CA THR A 70 8.30 -10.49 6.68
C THR A 70 7.18 -11.44 6.28
N ALA A 71 7.46 -12.75 6.24
CA ALA A 71 6.47 -13.77 5.90
C ALA A 71 5.34 -13.85 6.95
N ALA A 72 5.66 -13.78 8.23
CA ALA A 72 4.66 -13.78 9.31
C ALA A 72 3.75 -12.55 9.21
N ALA A 73 4.32 -11.39 8.91
CA ALA A 73 3.57 -10.15 8.76
C ALA A 73 2.63 -10.22 7.54
N LEU A 74 3.11 -10.69 6.39
CA LEU A 74 2.27 -10.94 5.20
C LEU A 74 1.11 -11.90 5.50
N ARG A 75 1.38 -13.03 6.17
CA ARG A 75 0.34 -14.01 6.54
C ARG A 75 -0.73 -13.38 7.42
N ARG A 76 -0.33 -12.55 8.39
CA ARG A 76 -1.26 -11.83 9.25
C ARG A 76 -2.21 -10.95 8.44
N TRP A 77 -1.68 -10.10 7.55
CA TRP A 77 -2.52 -9.18 6.77
C TRP A 77 -3.36 -9.88 5.71
N GLN A 78 -2.84 -10.97 5.13
CA GLN A 78 -3.65 -11.84 4.26
C GLN A 78 -4.85 -12.43 5.01
N GLY A 79 -4.67 -12.84 6.27
CA GLY A 79 -5.76 -13.28 7.16
C GLY A 79 -6.76 -12.17 7.49
N GLU A 80 -6.31 -10.91 7.54
CA GLU A 80 -7.16 -9.72 7.69
C GLU A 80 -7.82 -9.29 6.35
N GLY A 81 -7.64 -10.05 5.26
CA GLY A 81 -8.24 -9.78 3.96
C GLY A 81 -7.48 -8.76 3.10
N GLN A 82 -6.27 -8.36 3.51
CA GLN A 82 -5.38 -7.47 2.75
C GLN A 82 -4.29 -8.31 2.06
N PRO A 83 -4.38 -8.56 0.74
CA PRO A 83 -3.32 -9.26 0.02
C PRO A 83 -2.04 -8.44 0.05
N GLY A 84 -0.88 -9.11 -0.08
CA GLY A 84 0.39 -8.42 -0.14
C GLY A 84 1.54 -9.26 -0.64
N ALA A 85 2.61 -8.56 -1.02
CA ALA A 85 3.85 -9.15 -1.52
C ALA A 85 5.08 -8.47 -0.89
N ALA A 86 6.15 -9.24 -0.70
CA ALA A 86 7.46 -8.73 -0.34
C ALA A 86 8.24 -8.40 -1.62
N VAL A 87 8.87 -7.22 -1.66
CA VAL A 87 9.51 -6.69 -2.87
C VAL A 87 10.89 -6.12 -2.54
N ASP A 88 11.84 -6.33 -3.44
CA ASP A 88 13.04 -5.51 -3.56
C ASP A 88 12.90 -4.68 -4.85
N SER A 89 12.50 -3.42 -4.72
CA SER A 89 12.29 -2.55 -5.88
C SER A 89 13.59 -2.18 -6.60
N ARG A 90 14.77 -2.37 -5.98
CA ARG A 90 16.06 -2.06 -6.62
C ARG A 90 16.50 -3.20 -7.53
N ARG A 91 16.29 -4.44 -7.10
CA ARG A 91 16.66 -5.64 -7.87
C ARG A 91 15.51 -6.25 -8.66
N GLY A 92 14.29 -5.77 -8.46
CA GLY A 92 13.08 -6.26 -9.14
C GLY A 92 12.51 -7.55 -8.56
N ALA A 93 13.09 -8.10 -7.49
CA ALA A 93 12.58 -9.31 -6.85
C ALA A 93 11.19 -9.07 -6.26
N GLY A 94 10.25 -9.99 -6.48
CA GLY A 94 8.87 -9.89 -5.98
C GLY A 94 7.95 -8.92 -6.75
N VAL A 95 8.47 -8.12 -7.69
CA VAL A 95 7.66 -7.17 -8.47
C VAL A 95 6.63 -7.91 -9.35
N ALA A 96 7.03 -9.01 -9.99
CA ALA A 96 6.12 -9.80 -10.81
C ALA A 96 4.94 -10.37 -10.00
N GLU A 97 5.18 -10.79 -8.76
CA GLU A 97 4.13 -11.24 -7.84
C GLU A 97 3.20 -10.09 -7.44
N ALA A 98 3.75 -8.93 -7.08
CA ALA A 98 2.96 -7.75 -6.77
C ALA A 98 2.07 -7.32 -7.95
N VAL A 99 2.60 -7.35 -9.19
CA VAL A 99 1.83 -7.05 -10.41
C VAL A 99 0.75 -8.10 -10.67
N ARG A 100 1.02 -9.37 -10.42
CA ARG A 100 0.01 -10.45 -10.52
C ARG A 100 -1.14 -10.19 -9.54
N LEU A 101 -0.84 -9.97 -8.26
CA LEU A 101 -1.84 -9.67 -7.22
C LEU A 101 -2.64 -8.41 -7.54
N LEU A 102 -1.98 -7.36 -8.06
CA LEU A 102 -2.63 -6.14 -8.49
C LEU A 102 -3.60 -6.40 -9.66
N SER A 103 -3.18 -7.19 -10.64
CA SER A 103 -4.00 -7.56 -11.80
C SER A 103 -5.23 -8.37 -11.40
N GLU A 104 -5.07 -9.31 -10.46
CA GLU A 104 -6.16 -10.08 -9.87
C GLU A 104 -7.14 -9.18 -9.12
N ALA A 105 -6.63 -8.32 -8.24
CA ALA A 105 -7.44 -7.37 -7.49
C ALA A 105 -8.26 -6.45 -8.43
N GLY A 106 -7.65 -5.98 -9.52
CA GLY A 106 -8.30 -5.14 -10.53
C GLY A 106 -9.37 -5.85 -11.34
N LYS A 107 -9.15 -7.11 -11.74
CA LYS A 107 -10.16 -7.92 -12.46
C LYS A 107 -11.43 -8.11 -11.63
N THR A 108 -11.27 -8.36 -10.32
CA THR A 108 -12.42 -8.55 -9.44
C THR A 108 -13.17 -7.24 -9.15
N VAL A 109 -12.56 -6.05 -9.37
CA VAL A 109 -13.30 -4.77 -9.27
C VAL A 109 -14.13 -4.59 -10.54
N ARG A 110 -13.51 -4.73 -11.72
CA ARG A 110 -14.20 -4.61 -13.01
C ARG A 110 -15.37 -5.58 -13.15
N GLY A 111 -15.23 -6.83 -12.69
CA GLY A 111 -16.32 -7.82 -12.72
C GLY A 111 -17.51 -7.54 -11.78
N ARG A 112 -17.40 -6.56 -10.87
CA ARG A 112 -18.52 -6.09 -10.04
C ARG A 112 -19.35 -5.00 -10.73
N ASP A 113 -18.72 -4.19 -11.59
CA ASP A 113 -19.39 -3.11 -12.35
C ASP A 113 -20.16 -3.60 -13.60
N VAL A 114 -19.96 -4.85 -14.04
CA VAL A 114 -20.69 -5.43 -15.20
C VAL A 114 -21.95 -6.20 -14.78
N ARG A 115 -22.47 -5.99 -13.56
CA ARG A 115 -23.81 -6.45 -13.18
C ARG A 115 -24.74 -5.24 -13.20
N CYS A 116 -25.64 -5.28 -14.18
CA CYS A 116 -26.70 -4.36 -14.54
C CYS A 116 -27.47 -3.77 -13.34
#